data_AF-A0A1Q8BJL0-F1
#
_entry.id   AF-A0A1Q8BJL0-F1
#
_cell.length_a   1.000
_cell.length_b   1.000
_cell.length_c   1.000
_cell.angle_alpha   90.00
_cell.angle_beta   90.00
_cell.angle_gamma   90.00
#
_symmetry.space_group_name_H-M   'P 1'
#
loop_
_entity.id
_entity.type
_entity.pdbx_description
1 polymer ?
#
loop_
_entity_poly.entity_id
_entity_poly.type
_entity_poly.pdbx_seq_one_letter_code
_entity_poly.pdbx_strand_id
1 'polypeptide(L)'
;MAATADSIGSTSPQTVTATFSGLATPVTFTATASGAPTAVGVSVANNSFSPATANVKVGGTVTWTWNSGNTGHNVTYSSGPGTLPANSPTQAGGTTFSTTFTTVGTYAYHCTIHLGMEGTVKVLH
;
A
#
# COMPACT_ATOMS: atom_id res chain seq x y z
N MET A 1 -28.17 -8.49 -8.33
CA MET A 1 -26.83 -7.87 -8.29
C MET A 1 -26.86 -6.85 -7.16
N ALA A 2 -26.40 -7.20 -5.97
CA ALA A 2 -26.26 -6.23 -4.88
C ALA A 2 -24.89 -5.57 -5.04
N ALA A 3 -24.85 -4.27 -5.31
CA ALA A 3 -23.63 -3.48 -5.33
C ALA A 3 -23.66 -2.55 -4.12
N THR A 4 -22.67 -2.68 -3.24
CA THR A 4 -22.42 -1.73 -2.16
C THR A 4 -21.29 -0.81 -2.62
N ALA A 5 -21.56 0.49 -2.74
CA ALA A 5 -20.51 1.49 -2.84
C ALA A 5 -20.04 1.81 -1.42
N ASP A 6 -18.78 1.51 -1.13
CA ASP A 6 -18.13 1.78 0.15
C ASP A 6 -17.52 3.19 0.16
N SER A 7 -17.70 3.89 1.28
CA SER A 7 -16.98 5.13 1.58
C SER A 7 -15.68 4.75 2.26
N ILE A 8 -14.62 4.66 1.46
CA ILE A 8 -13.25 4.31 1.87
C ILE A 8 -12.86 5.13 3.13
N GLY A 9 -12.85 4.51 4.31
CA GLY A 9 -12.41 5.17 5.56
C GLY A 9 -13.16 4.84 6.86
N SER A 10 -14.24 4.05 6.86
CA SER A 10 -14.91 3.64 8.12
C SER A 10 -14.24 2.42 8.74
N THR A 11 -13.85 2.51 10.03
CA THR A 11 -13.32 1.39 10.83
C THR A 11 -14.43 0.63 11.58
N SER A 12 -15.70 0.98 11.36
CA SER A 12 -16.84 0.37 12.05
C SER A 12 -17.37 -0.84 11.29
N PRO A 13 -17.83 -1.90 11.98
CA PRO A 13 -18.59 -2.98 11.35
C PRO A 13 -19.81 -2.40 10.63
N GLN A 14 -19.89 -2.62 9.32
CA GLN A 14 -21.03 -2.21 8.51
C GLN A 14 -21.92 -3.43 8.31
N THR A 15 -23.17 -3.34 8.75
CA THR A 15 -24.18 -4.37 8.48
C THR A 15 -24.78 -4.11 7.11
N VAL A 16 -24.70 -5.09 6.21
CA VAL A 16 -25.34 -5.01 4.90
C VAL A 16 -26.43 -6.08 4.84
N THR A 17 -27.64 -5.66 4.48
CA THR A 17 -28.77 -6.55 4.23
C THR A 17 -28.96 -6.67 2.73
N ALA A 18 -28.83 -7.89 2.18
CA ALA A 18 -29.18 -8.15 0.78
C ALA A 18 -30.51 -8.91 0.71
N THR A 19 -31.36 -8.52 -0.23
CA THR A 19 -32.57 -9.25 -0.59
C THR A 19 -32.36 -9.94 -1.92
N PHE A 20 -32.64 -11.25 -1.97
CA PHE A 20 -32.61 -12.05 -3.19
C PHE A 20 -34.01 -12.59 -3.48
N SER A 21 -34.44 -12.55 -4.74
CA SER A 21 -35.66 -13.22 -5.19
C SER A 21 -35.49 -14.74 -5.01
N GLY A 22 -36.32 -15.36 -4.17
CA GLY A 22 -36.29 -16.80 -3.89
C GLY A 22 -35.88 -17.20 -2.47
N LEU A 23 -35.47 -16.26 -1.61
CA LEU A 23 -35.28 -16.52 -0.18
C LEU A 23 -36.54 -16.19 0.61
N ALA A 24 -36.92 -17.06 1.55
CA ALA A 24 -38.07 -16.87 2.43
C ALA A 24 -37.86 -15.76 3.48
N THR A 25 -36.59 -15.46 3.81
CA THR A 25 -36.20 -14.41 4.77
C THR A 25 -34.94 -13.66 4.30
N PRO A 26 -34.76 -12.38 4.65
CA PRO A 26 -33.53 -11.64 4.40
C PRO A 26 -32.33 -12.28 5.11
N VAL A 27 -31.18 -12.32 4.44
CA VAL A 27 -29.92 -12.78 5.04
C VAL A 27 -29.08 -11.54 5.37
N THR A 28 -28.65 -11.45 6.62
CA THR A 28 -27.78 -10.37 7.10
C THR A 28 -26.35 -10.85 7.11
N PHE A 29 -25.44 -10.04 6.58
CA PHE A 29 -24.00 -10.26 6.72
C PHE A 29 -23.35 -9.04 7.34
N THR A 30 -22.33 -9.30 8.18
CA THR A 30 -21.51 -8.27 8.80
C THR A 30 -20.20 -8.19 8.05
N ALA A 31 -19.88 -7.02 7.50
CA ALA A 31 -18.58 -6.75 6.92
C ALA A 31 -17.83 -5.79 7.83
N THR A 32 -16.61 -6.14 8.23
CA THR A 32 -15.69 -5.23 8.92
C THR A 32 -14.74 -4.60 7.91
N ALA A 33 -14.91 -3.30 7.66
CA ALA A 33 -13.90 -2.51 6.99
C ALA A 33 -12.83 -2.12 8.02
N SER A 34 -11.57 -2.44 7.72
CA SER A 34 -10.42 -1.94 8.49
C SER A 34 -9.83 -0.74 7.76
N GLY A 35 -9.54 0.32 8.49
CA GLY A 35 -8.79 1.47 7.97
C GLY A 35 -7.42 1.04 7.45
N ALA A 36 -6.82 1.89 6.62
CA ALA A 36 -5.46 1.66 6.12
C ALA A 36 -4.47 1.56 7.30
N PRO A 37 -3.47 0.67 7.22
CA PRO A 37 -2.51 0.51 8.30
C PRO A 37 -1.63 1.76 8.45
N THR A 38 -1.12 2.00 9.66
CA THR A 38 -0.17 3.10 9.95
C THR A 38 1.28 2.72 9.64
N ALA A 39 1.57 1.44 9.41
CA ALA A 39 2.88 0.95 9.04
C ALA A 39 2.77 -0.20 8.02
N VAL A 40 3.62 -0.21 7.00
CA VAL A 40 3.72 -1.28 6.00
C VAL A 40 5.18 -1.60 5.69
N GLY A 41 5.48 -2.90 5.58
CA GLY A 41 6.77 -3.38 5.10
C GLY A 41 6.75 -3.69 3.61
N VAL A 42 7.83 -3.36 2.91
CA VAL A 42 8.09 -3.74 1.52
C VAL A 42 9.43 -4.47 1.46
N SER A 43 9.42 -5.73 1.03
CA SER A 43 10.63 -6.49 0.74
C SER A 43 11.22 -6.06 -0.60
N VAL A 44 12.53 -5.84 -0.63
CA VAL A 44 13.32 -5.51 -1.82
C VAL A 44 14.22 -6.69 -2.13
N ALA A 45 13.85 -7.49 -3.12
CA ALA A 45 14.57 -8.68 -3.54
C ALA A 45 14.15 -9.11 -4.95
N ASN A 46 14.94 -9.98 -5.59
CA ASN A 46 14.60 -10.60 -6.87
C ASN A 46 14.16 -9.57 -7.95
N ASN A 47 14.84 -8.41 -8.00
CA ASN A 47 14.52 -7.30 -8.91
C ASN A 47 13.05 -6.83 -8.81
N SER A 48 12.46 -6.91 -7.61
CA SER A 48 11.07 -6.57 -7.35
C SER A 48 10.86 -5.91 -5.99
N PHE A 49 9.78 -5.13 -5.87
CA PHE A 49 9.23 -4.65 -4.61
C PHE A 49 8.03 -5.52 -4.23
N SER A 50 8.02 -6.06 -3.02
CA SER A 50 6.94 -6.94 -2.54
C SER A 50 6.39 -6.49 -1.18
N PRO A 51 5.14 -6.03 -1.09
CA PRO A 51 4.19 -5.89 -2.19
C PRO A 51 4.60 -4.77 -3.18
N ALA A 52 4.19 -4.89 -4.45
CA ALA A 52 4.42 -3.85 -5.45
C ALA A 52 3.58 -2.58 -5.15
N THR A 53 2.43 -2.73 -4.49
CA THR A 53 1.63 -1.61 -3.97
C THR A 53 1.52 -1.72 -2.46
N ALA A 54 2.04 -0.72 -1.74
CA ALA A 54 1.87 -0.55 -0.31
C ALA A 54 0.75 0.47 -0.04
N ASN A 55 -0.21 0.14 0.83
CA ASN A 55 -1.27 1.06 1.24
C ASN A 55 -1.03 1.50 2.68
N VAL A 56 -1.00 2.79 2.95
CA VAL A 56 -0.76 3.33 4.29
C VAL A 56 -1.73 4.48 4.56
N LYS A 57 -2.13 4.67 5.82
CA LYS A 57 -2.87 5.87 6.22
C LYS A 57 -1.97 7.11 6.13
N VAL A 58 -2.54 8.29 5.90
CA VAL A 58 -1.85 9.58 6.05
C VAL A 58 -1.22 9.69 7.44
N GLY A 59 0.05 10.11 7.46
CA GLY A 59 0.92 10.10 8.64
C GLY A 59 1.58 8.74 8.91
N GLY A 60 1.27 7.71 8.15
CA GLY A 60 1.87 6.38 8.31
C GLY A 60 3.19 6.21 7.56
N THR A 61 3.87 5.10 7.86
CA THR A 61 5.25 4.84 7.42
C THR A 61 5.35 3.58 6.58
N VAL A 62 6.08 3.66 5.46
CA VAL A 62 6.53 2.49 4.71
C VAL A 62 7.99 2.23 5.00
N THR A 63 8.33 0.97 5.27
CA THR A 63 9.71 0.51 5.49
C THR A 63 10.07 -0.50 4.40
N TRP A 64 11.07 -0.16 3.60
CA TRP A 64 11.68 -1.07 2.64
C TRP A 64 12.81 -1.84 3.31
N THR A 65 12.84 -3.16 3.13
CA THR A 65 13.86 -4.06 3.68
C THR A 65 14.56 -4.78 2.54
N TRP A 66 15.88 -4.63 2.44
CA TRP A 66 16.68 -5.30 1.43
C TRP A 66 16.94 -6.75 1.82
N ASN A 67 16.36 -7.66 1.06
CA ASN A 67 16.51 -9.11 1.17
C ASN A 67 17.19 -9.68 -0.09
N SER A 68 18.05 -8.89 -0.73
CA SER A 68 18.63 -9.13 -2.06
C SER A 68 20.08 -9.66 -2.05
N GLY A 69 20.60 -10.06 -0.88
CA GLY A 69 22.01 -10.45 -0.73
C GLY A 69 22.94 -9.30 -1.15
N ASN A 70 23.90 -9.55 -2.05
CA ASN A 70 24.81 -8.52 -2.54
C ASN A 70 24.25 -7.68 -3.70
N THR A 71 23.02 -7.96 -4.16
CA THR A 71 22.40 -7.23 -5.28
C THR A 71 21.90 -5.87 -4.80
N GLY A 72 22.37 -4.80 -5.45
CA GLY A 72 22.05 -3.43 -5.08
C GLY A 72 20.70 -2.97 -5.63
N HIS A 73 19.86 -2.35 -4.78
CA HIS A 73 18.64 -1.67 -5.22
C HIS A 73 18.51 -0.31 -4.55
N ASN A 74 17.62 0.54 -5.07
CA ASN A 74 17.23 1.81 -4.47
C ASN A 74 15.73 2.05 -4.65
N VAL A 75 15.21 3.01 -3.90
CA VAL A 75 13.85 3.55 -4.02
C VAL A 75 13.98 4.98 -4.53
N THR A 76 13.61 5.19 -5.79
CA THR A 76 13.64 6.50 -6.45
C THR A 76 12.24 6.91 -6.87
N TYR A 77 11.71 7.97 -6.26
CA TYR A 77 10.38 8.48 -6.56
C TYR A 77 10.33 9.13 -7.94
N SER A 78 9.34 8.75 -8.75
CA SER A 78 9.12 9.30 -10.09
C SER A 78 7.96 10.29 -10.13
N SER A 79 6.94 10.10 -9.28
CA SER A 79 5.79 11.01 -9.18
C SER A 79 5.10 10.87 -7.84
N GLY A 80 4.37 11.92 -7.43
CA GLY A 80 3.60 11.96 -6.20
C GLY A 80 3.00 13.34 -5.97
N PRO A 81 2.05 13.47 -5.03
CA PRO A 81 1.51 14.77 -4.66
C PRO A 81 2.56 15.60 -3.91
N GLY A 82 2.64 16.90 -4.25
CA GLY A 82 3.50 17.86 -3.56
C GLY A 82 4.99 17.56 -3.70
N THR A 83 5.76 17.88 -2.65
CA THR A 83 7.19 17.59 -2.59
C THR A 83 7.41 16.10 -2.39
N LEU A 84 8.20 15.48 -3.28
CA LEU A 84 8.54 14.06 -3.17
C LEU A 84 9.42 13.81 -1.95
N PRO A 85 9.30 12.63 -1.30
CA PRO A 85 10.23 12.24 -0.26
C PRO A 85 11.66 12.08 -0.80
N ALA A 86 12.63 12.01 0.11
CA ALA A 86 14.00 11.68 -0.26
C ALA A 86 14.08 10.27 -0.86
N ASN A 87 14.88 10.13 -1.93
CA ASN A 87 15.22 8.81 -2.46
C ASN A 87 16.12 8.06 -1.48
N SER A 88 16.07 6.73 -1.50
CA SER A 88 17.05 5.94 -0.76
C SER A 88 18.41 5.99 -1.47
N PRO A 89 19.53 5.82 -0.76
CA PRO A 89 20.78 5.42 -1.40
C PRO A 89 20.64 4.04 -2.05
N THR A 90 21.60 3.68 -2.89
CA THR A 90 21.77 2.27 -3.31
C THR A 90 22.21 1.46 -2.11
N GLN A 91 21.46 0.40 -1.84
CA GLN A 91 21.63 -0.47 -0.68
C GLN A 91 21.61 -1.93 -1.11
N ALA A 92 22.13 -2.81 -0.26
CA ALA A 92 22.14 -4.26 -0.42
C ALA A 92 21.53 -4.94 0.81
N GLY A 93 21.52 -6.27 0.82
CA GLY A 93 20.88 -7.11 1.83
C GLY A 93 21.23 -6.75 3.28
N GLY A 94 20.23 -6.84 4.16
CA GLY A 94 20.39 -6.58 5.60
C GLY A 94 20.19 -5.12 6.02
N THR A 95 19.75 -4.25 5.09
CA THR A 95 19.50 -2.83 5.34
C THR A 95 18.02 -2.48 5.21
N THR A 96 17.66 -1.32 5.77
CA THR A 96 16.30 -0.79 5.69
C THR A 96 16.30 0.70 5.35
N PHE A 97 15.22 1.14 4.73
CA PHE A 97 14.92 2.55 4.48
C PHE A 97 13.45 2.80 4.82
N SER A 98 13.14 3.89 5.51
CA SER A 98 11.78 4.21 5.92
C SER A 98 11.38 5.60 5.45
N THR A 99 10.11 5.77 5.10
CA THR A 99 9.52 7.06 4.75
C THR A 99 8.15 7.19 5.38
N THR A 100 7.92 8.29 6.10
CA THR A 100 6.60 8.69 6.60
C THR A 100 5.91 9.57 5.56
N PHE A 101 4.68 9.22 5.20
CA PHE A 101 3.93 9.92 4.18
C PHE A 101 2.84 10.79 4.80
N THR A 102 2.96 12.11 4.63
CA THR A 102 2.06 13.09 5.27
C THR A 102 1.02 13.69 4.33
N THR A 103 1.09 13.39 3.03
CA THR A 103 0.13 13.88 2.03
C THR A 103 -0.57 12.70 1.38
N VAL A 104 -1.91 12.76 1.33
CA VAL A 104 -2.75 11.76 0.66
C VAL A 104 -2.49 11.76 -0.84
N GLY A 105 -2.41 10.58 -1.42
CA GLY A 105 -2.22 10.40 -2.86
C GLY A 105 -1.40 9.18 -3.20
N THR A 106 -0.98 9.09 -4.46
CA THR A 106 -0.24 7.95 -5.00
C THR A 106 1.17 8.38 -5.33
N TYR A 107 2.15 7.69 -4.76
CA TYR A 107 3.58 7.90 -5.00
C TYR A 107 4.11 6.73 -5.82
N ALA A 108 4.50 6.99 -7.05
CA ALA A 108 5.18 6.02 -7.90
C ALA A 108 6.68 6.11 -7.66
N TYR A 109 7.34 4.96 -7.60
CA TYR A 109 8.78 4.86 -7.45
C TYR A 109 9.33 3.68 -8.23
N HIS A 110 10.63 3.68 -8.49
CA HIS A 110 11.31 2.63 -9.21
C HIS A 110 12.73 2.44 -8.67
N CYS A 111 13.35 1.32 -9.03
CA CYS A 111 14.78 1.15 -8.88
C CYS A 111 15.50 1.62 -10.15
N THR A 112 16.52 2.45 -10.02
CA THR A 112 17.27 2.97 -11.19
C THR A 112 18.25 1.96 -11.79
N ILE A 113 18.49 0.84 -11.10
CA ILE A 113 19.47 -0.19 -11.49
C ILE A 113 18.81 -1.28 -12.34
N HIS A 114 17.55 -1.62 -12.05
CA HIS A 114 16.85 -2.75 -12.64
C HIS A 114 15.63 -2.26 -13.43
N LEU A 115 15.68 -2.41 -14.75
CA LEU A 115 14.56 -2.02 -15.62
C LEU A 115 13.28 -2.79 -15.27
N GLY A 116 12.15 -2.10 -15.22
CA GLY A 116 10.84 -2.68 -14.87
C GLY A 116 10.62 -2.95 -13.38
N MET A 117 11.58 -2.61 -12.51
CA MET A 117 11.41 -2.72 -11.07
C MET A 117 10.67 -1.49 -10.53
N GLU A 118 9.35 -1.58 -10.48
CA GLU A 118 8.44 -0.49 -10.12
C GLU A 118 7.63 -0.80 -8.87
N GLY A 119 7.30 0.24 -8.12
CA GLY A 119 6.47 0.15 -6.94
C GLY A 119 5.60 1.38 -6.75
N THR A 120 4.59 1.25 -5.89
CA THR A 120 3.66 2.33 -5.57
C THR A 120 3.36 2.36 -4.08
N VAL A 121 3.33 3.56 -3.50
CA VAL A 121 2.72 3.80 -2.18
C VAL A 121 1.42 4.56 -2.38
N LYS A 122 0.32 4.02 -1.87
CA LYS A 122 -0.98 4.71 -1.78
C LYS A 122 -1.19 5.18 -0.36
N VAL A 123 -1.28 6.49 -0.20
CA VAL A 123 -1.57 7.15 1.07
C VAL A 123 -3.05 7.45 1.12
N LEU A 124 -3.76 6.80 2.04
CA LEU A 124 -5.20 6.84 2.22
C LEU A 124 -5.56 7.71 3.43
N HIS A 125 -6.81 8.17 3.52
CA HIS A 125 -7.27 8.93 4.68
C HIS A 125 -7.38 8.09 5.96
#